data_AF-A0A9Q3HEF5-F1
#
_entry.id   AF-A0A9Q3HEF5-F1
#
_cell.length_a   1.000
_cell.length_b   1.000
_cell.length_c   1.000
_cell.angle_alpha   90.00
_cell.angle_beta   90.00
_cell.angle_gamma   90.00
#
_symmetry.space_group_name_H-M   'P 1'
#
loop_
_entity.id
_entity.type
_entity.pdbx_description
1 polymer ?
#
loop_
_entity_poly.entity_id
_entity_poly.type
_entity_poly.pdbx_seq_one_letter_code
_entity_poly.pdbx_strand_id
1 'polypeptide(L)'
;MTSIGTIIKEIIIPHRKGNIRLNPEFVVLEDAHIQGLLMGTDYQRMYGIDIYNSKNRHITIGINKERNFSLDIYHISSHDPLEELLNEFREGQFSTTLTSKQKLGLLKMLRKNRPAFSIGEEPLGKIRGHDIELYLHLERPYPPMIRRPPYPASLETRKEIEKHINELLEMDVIRKMGHNEIVEITTPVLITWNDGKYRLCGDFRALNNYQKLIGTLYQGFLMP
;
A
#
# COMPACT_ATOMS: atom_id res chain seq x y z
N MET A 1 -0.08 25.55 -33.55
CA MET A 1 -1.22 24.82 -32.99
C MET A 1 -2.46 25.18 -33.78
N THR A 2 -2.87 24.26 -34.64
CA THR A 2 -4.06 24.32 -35.49
C THR A 2 -5.18 23.59 -34.78
N SER A 3 -6.39 24.16 -34.76
CA SER A 3 -7.56 23.46 -34.22
C SER A 3 -8.00 22.40 -35.22
N ILE A 4 -8.06 21.15 -34.77
CA ILE A 4 -8.51 20.00 -35.57
C ILE A 4 -10.04 19.86 -35.48
N GLY A 5 -10.65 20.32 -34.39
CA GLY A 5 -12.08 20.26 -34.19
C GLY A 5 -12.48 20.33 -32.73
N THR A 6 -13.71 19.97 -32.44
CA THR A 6 -14.28 20.07 -31.09
C THR A 6 -14.93 18.76 -30.67
N ILE A 7 -14.71 18.35 -29.42
CA ILE A 7 -15.34 17.17 -28.82
C ILE A 7 -16.12 17.55 -27.57
N ILE A 8 -17.30 16.98 -27.39
CA ILE A 8 -18.08 17.13 -26.15
C ILE A 8 -17.96 15.82 -25.39
N LYS A 9 -17.49 15.89 -24.14
CA LYS A 9 -17.33 14.70 -23.31
C LYS A 9 -17.77 14.95 -21.88
N GLU A 10 -18.67 14.12 -21.38
CA GLU A 10 -19.15 14.20 -20.00
C GLU A 10 -18.01 13.84 -19.03
N ILE A 11 -17.76 14.72 -18.06
CA ILE A 11 -16.95 14.45 -16.86
C ILE A 11 -17.91 14.18 -15.72
N ILE A 12 -17.85 12.97 -15.16
CA ILE A 12 -18.68 12.56 -14.03
C ILE A 12 -17.82 12.55 -12.76
N ILE A 13 -18.20 13.36 -11.78
CA ILE A 13 -17.62 13.36 -10.44
C ILE A 13 -18.61 12.64 -9.51
N PRO A 14 -18.26 11.45 -8.98
CA PRO A 14 -19.18 10.63 -8.21
C PRO A 14 -19.52 11.27 -6.85
N HIS A 15 -20.80 11.29 -6.47
CA HIS A 15 -21.23 11.80 -5.16
C HIS A 15 -22.50 11.10 -4.63
N ARG A 16 -22.60 10.96 -3.30
CA ARG A 16 -23.61 10.12 -2.61
C ARG A 16 -25.06 10.60 -2.79
N LYS A 17 -25.28 11.90 -2.96
CA LYS A 17 -26.62 12.48 -3.18
C LYS A 17 -26.97 12.63 -4.67
N GLY A 18 -26.11 12.12 -5.55
CA GLY A 18 -26.17 12.33 -6.99
C GLY A 18 -24.82 12.78 -7.52
N ASN A 19 -24.43 12.26 -8.68
CA ASN A 19 -23.17 12.59 -9.33
C ASN A 19 -23.21 14.00 -9.90
N ILE A 20 -22.10 14.74 -9.79
CA ILE A 20 -21.91 15.97 -10.55
C ILE A 20 -21.52 15.57 -11.97
N ARG A 21 -22.21 16.13 -12.95
CA ARG A 21 -21.97 15.88 -14.37
C ARG A 21 -21.65 17.21 -15.04
N LEU A 22 -20.45 17.30 -15.59
CA LEU A 22 -20.01 18.43 -16.39
C LEU A 22 -20.02 17.97 -17.85
N ASN A 23 -20.54 18.77 -18.77
CA ASN A 23 -20.50 18.49 -20.21
C ASN A 23 -19.60 19.51 -20.92
N PRO A 24 -18.28 19.53 -20.62
CA PRO A 24 -17.36 20.45 -21.27
C PRO A 24 -17.21 20.14 -22.76
N GLU A 25 -17.03 21.23 -23.50
CA GLU A 25 -16.64 21.23 -24.91
C GLU A 25 -15.13 21.46 -24.99
N PHE A 26 -14.39 20.53 -25.59
CA PHE A 26 -12.94 20.60 -25.73
C PHE A 26 -12.57 20.89 -27.17
N VAL A 27 -11.79 21.95 -27.37
CA VAL A 27 -11.15 22.22 -28.65
C VAL A 27 -9.88 21.38 -28.76
N VAL A 28 -9.83 20.50 -29.75
CA VAL A 28 -8.70 19.61 -30.01
C VAL A 28 -7.69 20.34 -30.88
N LEU A 29 -6.46 20.42 -30.41
CA LEU A 29 -5.36 21.07 -31.13
C LEU A 29 -4.38 20.01 -31.65
N GLU A 30 -3.85 20.23 -32.85
CA GLU A 30 -2.78 19.43 -33.43
C GLU A 30 -1.52 19.50 -32.54
N ASP A 31 -1.08 18.33 -32.08
CA ASP A 31 0.08 18.11 -31.20
C ASP A 31 0.01 18.70 -29.78
N ALA A 32 -1.20 18.91 -29.24
CA ALA A 32 -1.34 19.35 -27.85
C ALA A 32 -1.29 18.18 -26.85
N HIS A 33 -0.33 18.24 -25.93
CA HIS A 33 -0.25 17.36 -24.76
C HIS A 33 -0.90 18.02 -23.54
N ILE A 34 -1.93 17.39 -22.96
CA ILE A 34 -2.62 17.88 -21.78
C ILE A 34 -2.13 17.10 -20.56
N GLN A 35 -1.49 17.78 -19.61
CA GLN A 35 -1.05 17.20 -18.33
C GLN A 35 -2.10 17.34 -17.22
N GLY A 36 -3.13 18.16 -17.44
CA GLY A 36 -4.20 18.37 -16.47
C GLY A 36 -5.22 19.38 -16.97
N LEU A 37 -6.38 19.40 -16.30
CA LEU A 37 -7.44 20.36 -16.56
C LEU A 37 -7.47 21.40 -15.44
N LEU A 38 -7.47 22.67 -15.82
CA LEU A 38 -7.72 23.77 -14.89
C LEU A 38 -9.21 24.06 -14.89
N MET A 39 -9.84 23.90 -13.72
CA MET A 39 -11.24 24.27 -13.51
C MET A 39 -11.29 25.61 -12.81
N GLY A 40 -12.03 26.57 -13.37
CA GLY A 40 -12.21 27.89 -12.79
C GLY A 40 -12.86 27.84 -11.40
N THR A 41 -12.51 28.82 -10.56
CA THR A 41 -13.02 28.95 -9.19
C THR A 41 -14.53 29.24 -9.13
N ASP A 42 -15.07 29.84 -10.19
CA ASP A 42 -16.49 30.03 -10.46
C ASP A 42 -17.24 28.70 -10.62
N TYR A 43 -16.71 27.80 -11.45
CA TYR A 43 -17.25 26.44 -11.63
C TYR A 43 -17.12 25.62 -10.35
N GLN A 44 -15.97 25.69 -9.67
CA GLN A 44 -15.78 25.05 -8.37
C GLN A 44 -16.88 25.47 -7.39
N ARG A 45 -17.14 26.79 -7.28
CA ARG A 45 -18.18 27.32 -6.38
C ARG A 45 -19.60 26.92 -6.80
N MET A 46 -19.90 26.94 -8.09
CA MET A 46 -21.21 26.56 -8.63
C MET A 46 -21.58 25.11 -8.31
N TYR A 47 -20.59 24.22 -8.35
CA TYR A 47 -20.77 22.78 -8.07
C TYR A 47 -20.38 22.37 -6.63
N GLY A 48 -20.05 23.34 -5.77
CA GLY A 48 -19.70 23.11 -4.36
C GLY A 48 -18.41 22.31 -4.16
N ILE A 49 -17.45 22.43 -5.06
CA ILE A 49 -16.17 21.72 -5.05
C ILE A 49 -15.13 22.58 -4.31
N ASP A 50 -14.60 22.08 -3.20
CA ASP A 50 -13.57 22.74 -2.37
C ASP A 50 -12.27 21.91 -2.42
N ILE A 51 -11.15 22.53 -2.79
CA ILE A 51 -9.84 21.87 -2.97
C ILE A 51 -8.86 22.47 -1.95
N TYR A 52 -8.70 21.83 -0.79
CA TYR A 52 -7.71 22.28 0.19
C TYR A 52 -6.30 21.83 -0.19
N ASN A 53 -5.38 22.79 -0.24
CA ASN A 53 -3.95 22.56 -0.44
C ASN A 53 -3.28 22.22 0.91
N SER A 54 -3.66 21.08 1.51
CA SER A 54 -2.87 20.45 2.57
C SER A 54 -1.94 19.41 1.92
N LYS A 55 -0.98 18.83 2.65
CA LYS A 55 0.09 17.95 2.10
C LYS A 55 -0.40 16.85 1.13
N ASN A 56 -1.69 16.52 1.14
CA ASN A 56 -2.38 15.72 0.15
C ASN A 56 -3.48 16.54 -0.54
N ARG A 57 -3.55 16.48 -1.89
CA ARG A 57 -4.60 17.12 -2.69
C ARG A 57 -5.92 16.38 -2.46
N HIS A 58 -6.82 16.98 -1.71
CA HIS A 58 -8.14 16.42 -1.44
C HIS A 58 -9.22 17.32 -2.00
N ILE A 59 -10.20 16.71 -2.68
CA ILE A 59 -11.42 17.39 -3.10
C ILE A 59 -12.53 17.07 -2.10
N THR A 60 -13.19 18.10 -1.61
CA THR A 60 -14.45 18.01 -0.86
C THR A 60 -15.59 18.51 -1.74
N ILE A 61 -16.73 17.81 -1.73
CA ILE A 61 -17.94 18.24 -2.44
C ILE A 61 -19.02 18.58 -1.39
N GLY A 62 -19.35 19.85 -1.26
CA GLY A 62 -20.31 20.40 -0.29
C GLY A 62 -19.70 20.72 1.08
N ILE A 63 -20.58 20.89 2.09
CA ILE A 63 -20.21 21.36 3.45
C ILE A 63 -19.51 20.26 4.29
N ASN A 64 -19.44 19.02 3.80
CA ASN A 64 -19.04 17.88 4.61
C ASN A 64 -17.55 17.52 4.42
N LYS A 65 -16.71 17.90 5.38
CA LYS A 65 -15.23 17.74 5.41
C LYS A 65 -14.72 16.30 5.57
N GLU A 66 -15.62 15.31 5.67
CA GLU A 66 -15.24 13.95 6.10
C GLU A 66 -14.75 13.03 4.98
N ARG A 67 -14.71 13.47 3.71
CA ARG A 67 -14.33 12.59 2.59
C ARG A 67 -13.39 13.24 1.60
N ASN A 68 -12.14 12.82 1.71
CA ASN A 68 -11.07 13.07 0.80
C ASN A 68 -11.20 12.15 -0.42
N PHE A 69 -11.39 12.72 -1.62
CA PHE A 69 -11.23 11.99 -2.88
C PHE A 69 -9.83 12.27 -3.44
N SER A 70 -9.07 11.22 -3.74
CA SER A 70 -7.86 11.31 -4.56
C SER A 70 -8.25 11.28 -6.04
N LEU A 71 -7.68 12.19 -6.83
CA LEU A 71 -7.81 12.20 -8.28
C LEU A 71 -6.66 11.39 -8.86
N ASP A 72 -6.94 10.18 -9.32
CA ASP A 72 -6.03 9.41 -10.16
C ASP A 72 -6.34 9.74 -11.62
N ILE A 73 -5.41 10.40 -12.30
CA ILE A 73 -5.52 10.72 -13.74
C ILE A 73 -5.11 9.46 -14.49
N TYR A 74 -6.07 8.71 -15.00
CA TYR A 74 -5.79 7.60 -15.93
C TYR A 74 -5.50 8.17 -17.31
N HIS A 75 -4.24 8.07 -17.74
CA HIS A 75 -3.86 8.27 -19.15
C HIS A 75 -4.49 7.12 -19.97
N ILE A 76 -5.59 7.38 -20.68
CA ILE A 76 -6.09 6.44 -21.70
C ILE A 76 -5.31 6.72 -22.98
N SER A 77 -4.08 6.21 -23.06
CA SER A 77 -3.41 6.09 -24.35
C SER A 77 -4.00 4.88 -25.11
N SER A 78 -4.17 5.02 -26.41
CA SER A 78 -4.55 3.93 -27.32
C SER A 78 -3.37 2.96 -27.53
N HIS A 79 -2.82 2.42 -26.44
CA HIS A 79 -1.77 1.42 -26.53
C HIS A 79 -2.38 0.04 -26.78
N ASP A 80 -1.70 -0.74 -27.61
CA ASP A 80 -2.00 -2.17 -27.75
C ASP A 80 -1.97 -2.79 -26.34
N PRO A 81 -3.03 -3.47 -25.88
CA PRO A 81 -3.06 -4.15 -24.58
C PRO A 81 -1.86 -5.08 -24.36
N LEU A 82 -1.26 -5.57 -25.45
CA LEU A 82 -0.05 -6.38 -25.44
C LEU A 82 1.20 -5.59 -25.03
N GLU A 83 1.38 -4.37 -25.54
CA GLU A 83 2.51 -3.50 -25.18
C GLU A 83 2.40 -3.01 -23.73
N GLU A 84 1.18 -2.71 -23.27
CA GLU A 84 0.94 -2.33 -21.87
C GLU A 84 1.32 -3.49 -20.92
N LEU A 85 0.90 -4.72 -21.25
CA LEU A 85 1.25 -5.93 -20.50
C LEU A 85 2.76 -6.23 -20.54
N LEU A 86 3.41 -6.09 -21.69
CA LEU A 86 4.86 -6.30 -21.79
C LEU A 86 5.64 -5.23 -21.03
N ASN A 87 5.16 -3.98 -21.02
CA ASN A 87 5.74 -2.91 -20.24
C ASN A 87 5.56 -3.12 -18.73
N GLU A 88 4.42 -3.65 -18.30
CA GLU A 88 4.14 -3.97 -16.89
C GLU A 88 5.10 -5.05 -16.35
N PHE A 89 5.51 -6.02 -17.17
CA PHE A 89 6.41 -7.11 -16.78
C PHE A 89 7.81 -6.99 -17.41
N ARG A 90 8.26 -5.76 -17.69
CA ARG A 90 9.55 -5.48 -18.36
C ARG A 90 10.76 -6.10 -17.70
N GLU A 91 10.77 -6.15 -16.37
CA GLU A 91 11.85 -6.73 -15.58
C GLU A 91 11.73 -8.26 -15.40
N GLY A 92 10.61 -8.83 -15.86
CA GLY A 92 10.34 -10.26 -15.77
C GLY A 92 11.24 -11.07 -16.68
N GLN A 93 11.97 -12.03 -16.11
CA GLN A 93 12.71 -13.02 -16.88
C GLN A 93 11.75 -14.13 -17.35
N PHE A 94 11.49 -14.20 -18.64
CA PHE A 94 10.70 -15.28 -19.25
C PHE A 94 11.62 -16.33 -19.85
N SER A 95 11.23 -17.61 -19.74
CA SER A 95 11.94 -18.69 -20.42
C SER A 95 12.01 -18.46 -21.94
N THR A 96 13.17 -18.76 -22.53
CA THR A 96 13.39 -18.68 -23.98
C THR A 96 12.60 -19.73 -24.76
N THR A 97 12.13 -20.79 -24.10
CA THR A 97 11.37 -21.88 -24.73
C THR A 97 9.88 -21.57 -24.94
N LEU A 98 9.38 -20.46 -24.39
CA LEU A 98 7.96 -20.09 -24.50
C LEU A 98 7.65 -19.45 -25.85
N THR A 99 6.64 -19.98 -26.53
CA THR A 99 6.09 -19.35 -27.75
C THR A 99 5.39 -18.04 -27.43
N SER A 100 5.27 -17.14 -28.41
CA SER A 100 4.61 -15.83 -28.25
C SER A 100 3.17 -15.96 -27.73
N LYS A 101 2.45 -17.01 -28.15
CA LYS A 101 1.07 -17.29 -27.69
C LYS A 101 1.04 -17.71 -26.22
N GLN A 102 2.00 -18.52 -25.77
CA GLN A 102 2.11 -18.95 -24.37
C GLN A 102 2.53 -17.78 -23.47
N LYS A 103 3.48 -16.95 -23.91
CA LYS A 103 3.88 -15.72 -23.19
C LYS A 103 2.69 -14.80 -22.99
N LEU A 104 1.89 -14.59 -24.03
CA LEU A 104 0.67 -13.79 -23.93
C LEU A 104 -0.36 -14.40 -22.96
N GLY A 105 -0.55 -15.72 -23.00
CA GLY A 105 -1.42 -16.42 -22.04
C GLY A 105 -0.97 -16.25 -20.60
N LEU A 106 0.34 -16.36 -20.35
CA LEU A 106 0.96 -16.17 -19.05
C LEU A 106 0.78 -14.74 -18.53
N LEU A 107 1.09 -13.73 -19.35
CA LEU A 107 0.92 -12.32 -19.00
C LEU A 107 -0.53 -11.98 -18.63
N LYS A 108 -1.49 -12.50 -19.39
CA LYS A 108 -2.92 -12.36 -19.07
C LYS A 108 -3.28 -13.02 -17.74
N MET A 109 -2.71 -14.20 -17.45
CA MET A 109 -2.94 -14.90 -16.19
C MET A 109 -2.34 -14.15 -14.99
N LEU A 110 -1.13 -13.59 -15.15
CA LEU A 110 -0.48 -12.78 -14.11
C LEU A 110 -1.29 -11.51 -13.82
N ARG A 111 -1.72 -10.77 -14.84
CA ARG A 111 -2.57 -9.58 -14.67
C ARG A 111 -3.92 -9.92 -14.03
N LYS A 112 -4.55 -11.04 -14.44
CA LYS A 112 -5.81 -11.51 -13.85
C LYS A 112 -5.67 -11.80 -12.35
N ASN A 113 -4.56 -12.40 -11.94
CA ASN A 113 -4.29 -12.78 -10.55
C ASN A 113 -3.34 -11.79 -9.86
N ARG A 114 -3.25 -10.54 -10.34
CA ARG A 114 -2.33 -9.53 -9.82
C ARG A 114 -2.37 -9.37 -8.29
N PRO A 115 -3.54 -9.37 -7.61
CA PRO A 115 -3.59 -9.24 -6.16
C PRO A 115 -2.99 -10.43 -5.38
N ALA A 116 -2.79 -11.58 -6.02
CA ALA A 116 -2.19 -12.76 -5.38
C ALA A 116 -0.66 -12.71 -5.34
N PHE A 117 -0.04 -11.79 -6.08
CA PHE A 117 1.41 -11.63 -6.14
C PHE A 117 1.82 -10.39 -5.35
N SER A 118 2.92 -10.48 -4.60
CA SER A 118 3.56 -9.33 -3.96
C SER A 118 4.23 -8.46 -5.03
N ILE A 119 3.54 -7.40 -5.48
CA ILE A 119 4.03 -6.48 -6.51
C ILE A 119 4.14 -5.08 -5.92
N GLY A 120 5.33 -4.48 -5.98
CA GLY A 120 5.53 -3.05 -5.73
C GLY A 120 5.32 -2.62 -4.27
N GLU A 121 4.55 -1.54 -4.09
CA GLU A 121 4.51 -0.69 -2.90
C GLU A 121 3.86 -1.32 -1.66
N GLU A 122 3.00 -2.32 -1.83
CA GLU A 122 2.40 -3.08 -0.71
C GLU A 122 2.75 -4.57 -0.85
N PRO A 123 3.98 -4.99 -0.50
CA PRO A 123 4.42 -6.36 -0.69
C PRO A 123 3.74 -7.36 0.26
N LEU A 124 3.07 -6.87 1.32
CA LEU A 124 2.51 -7.69 2.38
C LEU A 124 0.99 -7.83 2.23
N GLY A 125 0.53 -9.08 2.21
CA GLY A 125 -0.89 -9.39 2.28
C GLY A 125 -1.46 -9.04 3.67
N LYS A 126 -2.62 -8.39 3.70
CA LYS A 126 -3.36 -8.11 4.95
C LYS A 126 -4.60 -9.01 5.02
N ILE A 127 -4.65 -9.90 6.01
CA ILE A 127 -5.82 -10.75 6.29
C ILE A 127 -6.72 -10.02 7.30
N ARG A 128 -8.01 -9.90 7.00
CA ARG A 128 -9.00 -9.27 7.90
C ARG A 128 -9.77 -10.32 8.68
N GLY A 129 -10.03 -10.08 9.96
CA GLY A 129 -10.85 -10.95 10.82
C GLY A 129 -10.11 -12.16 11.39
N HIS A 130 -8.78 -12.19 11.28
CA HIS A 130 -7.92 -13.24 11.85
C HIS A 130 -6.97 -12.63 12.89
N ASP A 131 -7.50 -11.77 13.76
CA ASP A 131 -6.75 -11.23 14.88
C ASP A 131 -6.42 -12.35 15.88
N ILE A 132 -5.17 -12.40 16.33
CA ILE A 132 -4.66 -13.45 17.22
C ILE A 132 -4.48 -12.87 18.62
N GLU A 133 -5.19 -13.42 19.60
CA GLU A 133 -4.95 -13.16 21.01
C GLU A 133 -3.86 -14.09 21.54
N LEU A 134 -2.78 -13.51 22.06
CA LEU A 134 -1.69 -14.25 22.68
C LEU A 134 -1.86 -14.28 24.19
N TYR A 135 -1.94 -15.48 24.74
CA TYR A 135 -2.13 -15.69 26.18
C TYR A 135 -0.82 -16.12 26.84
N LEU A 136 -0.52 -15.51 27.98
CA LEU A 136 0.57 -15.93 28.85
C LEU A 136 0.03 -16.84 29.96
N HIS A 137 0.85 -17.76 30.45
CA HIS A 137 0.49 -18.58 31.61
C HIS A 137 0.76 -17.90 32.96
N LEU A 138 1.13 -16.61 32.94
CA LEU A 138 1.42 -15.79 34.11
C LEU A 138 0.39 -14.67 34.24
N GLU A 139 0.10 -14.30 35.47
CA GLU A 139 -0.69 -13.11 35.79
C GLU A 139 0.21 -11.91 36.11
N ARG A 140 -0.37 -10.71 36.08
CA ARG A 140 0.32 -9.49 36.48
C ARG A 140 0.59 -9.49 37.99
N PRO A 141 1.71 -8.91 38.45
CA PRO A 141 2.75 -8.23 37.68
C PRO A 141 3.71 -9.20 37.00
N TYR A 142 4.08 -8.88 35.75
CA TYR A 142 4.99 -9.73 34.98
C TYR A 142 6.43 -9.70 35.48
N PRO A 143 7.17 -10.82 35.32
CA PRO A 143 8.55 -10.91 35.78
C PRO A 143 9.48 -9.95 35.02
N PRO A 144 10.53 -9.41 35.66
CA PRO A 144 11.51 -8.54 35.00
C PRO A 144 12.16 -9.17 33.75
N MET A 145 12.21 -10.51 33.69
CA MET A 145 12.83 -11.24 32.58
C MET A 145 12.10 -11.05 31.23
N ILE A 146 10.83 -10.63 31.22
CA ILE A 146 10.12 -10.24 29.97
C ILE A 146 10.14 -8.73 29.69
N ARG A 147 10.82 -7.95 30.54
CA ARG A 147 11.06 -6.52 30.39
C ARG A 147 12.55 -6.27 30.14
N ARG A 148 13.03 -6.81 29.02
CA ARG A 148 14.46 -6.77 28.71
C ARG A 148 14.82 -5.43 28.05
N PRO A 149 15.92 -4.78 28.46
CA PRO A 149 16.42 -3.58 27.80
C PRO A 149 16.99 -3.94 26.41
N PRO A 150 17.10 -2.96 25.49
CA PRO A 150 17.76 -3.17 24.22
C PRO A 150 19.23 -3.56 24.42
N TYR A 151 19.75 -4.42 23.55
CA TYR A 151 21.15 -4.76 23.57
C TYR A 151 22.03 -3.55 23.19
N PRO A 152 23.22 -3.41 23.79
CA PRO A 152 24.22 -2.46 23.30
C PRO A 152 24.55 -2.77 21.83
N ALA A 153 24.49 -1.75 20.99
CA ALA A 153 24.72 -1.86 19.56
C ALA A 153 25.76 -0.82 19.11
N SER A 154 26.62 -1.21 18.17
CA SER A 154 27.57 -0.29 17.53
C SER A 154 26.82 0.76 16.71
N LEU A 155 27.51 1.84 16.31
CA LEU A 155 26.92 2.87 15.45
C LEU A 155 26.46 2.30 14.10
N GLU A 156 27.22 1.36 13.53
CA GLU A 156 26.86 0.68 12.28
C GLU A 156 25.61 -0.18 12.47
N THR A 157 25.57 -1.00 13.52
CA THR A 157 24.42 -1.86 13.81
C THR A 157 23.16 -1.03 14.09
N ARG A 158 23.28 0.11 14.78
CA ARG A 158 22.14 1.01 15.02
C ARG A 158 21.55 1.57 13.72
N LYS A 159 22.40 1.96 12.77
CA LYS A 159 21.94 2.45 11.45
C LYS A 159 21.15 1.39 10.71
N GLU A 160 21.64 0.14 10.71
CA GLU A 160 20.92 -0.98 10.08
C GLU A 160 19.61 -1.30 10.79
N ILE A 161 19.59 -1.28 12.14
CA ILE A 161 18.34 -1.44 12.90
C ILE A 161 17.34 -0.36 12.53
N GLU A 162 17.77 0.90 12.52
CA GLU A 162 16.91 2.05 12.22
C GLU A 162 16.33 1.97 10.80
N LYS A 163 17.15 1.56 9.82
CA LYS A 163 16.70 1.31 8.46
C LYS A 163 15.55 0.29 8.40
N HIS A 164 15.73 -0.88 9.02
CA HIS A 164 14.69 -1.92 9.04
C HIS A 164 13.45 -1.50 9.81
N ILE A 165 13.60 -0.75 10.92
CA ILE A 165 12.46 -0.22 11.68
C ILE A 165 11.65 0.76 10.82
N ASN A 166 12.32 1.64 10.07
CA ASN A 166 11.63 2.58 9.19
C ASN A 166 10.89 1.86 8.06
N GLU A 167 11.50 0.86 7.44
CA GLU A 167 10.84 0.01 6.43
C GLU A 167 9.57 -0.66 7.01
N LEU A 168 9.64 -1.20 8.23
CA LEU A 168 8.48 -1.82 8.89
C LEU A 168 7.40 -0.82 9.30
N LEU A 169 7.77 0.42 9.62
CA LEU A 169 6.83 1.51 9.89
C LEU A 169 6.11 1.96 8.60
N GLU A 170 6.85 2.08 7.50
CA GLU A 170 6.30 2.43 6.17
C GLU A 170 5.33 1.34 5.67
N MET A 171 5.65 0.07 5.93
CA MET A 171 4.79 -1.07 5.60
C MET A 171 3.60 -1.27 6.56
N ASP A 172 3.44 -0.43 7.58
CA ASP A 172 2.35 -0.52 8.58
C ASP A 172 2.34 -1.88 9.31
N VAL A 173 3.52 -2.48 9.51
CA VAL A 173 3.72 -3.75 10.24
C VAL A 173 3.93 -3.50 11.72
N ILE A 174 4.62 -2.41 12.06
CA ILE A 174 4.85 -1.96 13.43
C ILE A 174 4.38 -0.52 13.60
N ARG A 175 4.16 -0.10 14.84
CA ARG A 175 3.80 1.28 15.18
C ARG A 175 4.63 1.80 16.35
N LYS A 176 4.73 3.12 16.45
CA LYS A 176 5.24 3.77 17.67
C LYS A 176 4.17 3.69 18.76
N MET A 177 4.59 3.37 19.97
CA MET A 177 3.73 3.41 21.15
C MET A 177 3.53 4.87 21.59
N GLY A 178 2.30 5.24 21.93
CA GLY A 178 1.99 6.57 22.45
C GLY A 178 2.55 6.80 23.86
N HIS A 179 2.75 8.07 24.23
CA HIS A 179 3.31 8.45 25.54
C HIS A 179 2.50 7.93 26.74
N ASN A 180 1.19 7.76 26.57
CA ASN A 180 0.27 7.31 27.63
C ASN A 180 0.04 5.79 27.62
N GLU A 181 0.69 5.04 26.72
CA GLU A 181 0.52 3.59 26.66
C GLU A 181 1.49 2.89 27.61
N ILE A 182 0.97 2.00 28.46
CA ILE A 182 1.79 1.23 29.39
C ILE A 182 2.40 0.05 28.64
N VAL A 183 3.73 0.02 28.55
CA VAL A 183 4.49 -1.10 27.97
C VAL A 183 4.91 -2.05 29.09
N GLU A 184 4.25 -3.20 29.17
CA GLU A 184 4.52 -4.18 30.22
C GLU A 184 5.52 -5.26 29.82
N ILE A 185 5.77 -5.42 28.52
CA ILE A 185 6.63 -6.45 27.92
C ILE A 185 7.54 -5.78 26.90
N THR A 186 8.83 -6.06 26.95
CA THR A 186 9.81 -5.55 25.99
C THR A 186 10.74 -6.66 25.53
N THR A 187 10.86 -6.79 24.21
CA THR A 187 11.76 -7.75 23.57
C THR A 187 12.85 -7.00 22.81
N PRO A 188 14.15 -7.23 23.12
CA PRO A 188 15.22 -6.59 22.41
C PRO A 188 15.34 -7.15 21.00
N VAL A 189 15.79 -6.30 20.08
CA VAL A 189 16.13 -6.68 18.71
C VAL A 189 17.63 -6.77 18.54
N LEU A 190 18.06 -7.59 17.60
CA LEU A 190 19.44 -7.73 17.17
C LEU A 190 19.50 -7.80 15.64
N ILE A 191 20.69 -7.56 15.10
CA ILE A 191 20.97 -7.75 13.68
C ILE A 191 21.77 -9.03 13.53
N THR A 192 21.38 -9.84 12.55
CA THR A 192 22.15 -11.00 12.09
C THR A 192 22.62 -10.74 10.66
N TRP A 193 23.80 -11.25 10.32
CA TRP A 193 24.28 -11.23 8.94
C TRP A 193 24.05 -12.60 8.31
N ASN A 194 23.30 -12.65 7.21
CA ASN A 194 23.12 -13.87 6.43
C ASN A 194 23.04 -13.56 4.94
N ASP A 195 23.72 -14.37 4.12
CA ASP A 195 23.70 -14.26 2.65
C ASP A 195 24.04 -12.85 2.12
N GLY A 196 25.01 -12.18 2.74
CA GLY A 196 25.43 -10.84 2.33
C GLY A 196 24.49 -9.71 2.72
N LYS A 197 23.51 -9.97 3.61
CA LYS A 197 22.53 -8.99 4.06
C LYS A 197 22.34 -9.01 5.57
N TYR A 198 22.11 -7.83 6.13
CA TYR A 198 21.65 -7.69 7.51
C TYR A 198 20.17 -8.05 7.63
N ARG A 199 19.79 -8.69 8.73
CA ARG A 199 18.40 -9.05 9.07
C ARG A 199 18.09 -8.67 10.51
N LEU A 200 16.98 -7.96 10.72
CA LEU A 200 16.47 -7.63 12.05
C LEU A 200 15.77 -8.85 12.68
N CYS A 201 16.16 -9.21 13.90
CA CYS A 201 15.62 -10.36 14.63
C CYS A 201 15.22 -9.95 16.06
N GLY A 202 13.99 -10.28 16.47
CA GLY A 202 13.54 -10.11 17.85
C GLY A 202 13.93 -11.31 18.72
N ASP A 203 14.47 -11.06 19.92
CA ASP A 203 14.84 -12.11 20.87
C ASP A 203 13.66 -12.54 21.76
N PHE A 204 12.74 -13.31 21.18
CA PHE A 204 11.53 -13.76 21.87
C PHE A 204 11.74 -14.93 22.85
N ARG A 205 12.97 -15.39 23.09
CA ARG A 205 13.24 -16.59 23.91
C ARG A 205 12.64 -16.46 25.32
N ALA A 206 12.81 -15.31 25.96
CA ALA A 206 12.25 -15.05 27.28
C ALA A 206 10.71 -15.06 27.25
N LEU A 207 10.09 -14.46 26.22
CA LEU A 207 8.64 -14.40 26.08
C LEU A 207 8.03 -15.77 25.81
N ASN A 208 8.65 -16.56 24.93
CA ASN A 208 8.18 -17.89 24.53
C ASN A 208 8.09 -18.86 25.72
N ASN A 209 8.97 -18.72 26.71
CA ASN A 209 8.90 -19.50 27.94
C ASN A 209 7.62 -19.26 28.74
N TYR A 210 6.89 -18.18 28.48
CA TYR A 210 5.67 -17.79 29.18
C TYR A 210 4.40 -17.89 28.34
N GLN A 211 4.53 -18.19 27.05
CA GLN A 211 3.39 -18.36 26.17
C GLN A 211 2.63 -19.64 26.52
N LYS A 212 1.31 -19.53 26.60
CA LYS A 212 0.43 -20.69 26.67
C LYS A 212 0.13 -21.11 25.23
N LEU A 213 0.65 -22.27 24.82
CA LEU A 213 0.23 -22.90 23.57
C LEU A 213 -1.26 -23.24 23.68
N ILE A 214 -2.10 -22.42 23.06
CA ILE A 214 -3.48 -22.78 22.80
C ILE A 214 -3.43 -23.76 21.64
N GLY A 215 -3.43 -25.05 21.95
CA GLY A 215 -3.47 -26.12 20.96
C GLY A 215 -4.81 -26.15 20.25
N THR A 216 -5.04 -25.23 19.30
CA THR A 216 -6.22 -25.29 18.42
C THR A 216 -6.04 -24.49 17.13
N LEU A 217 -4.91 -24.62 16.41
CA LEU A 217 -4.78 -24.04 15.07
C LEU A 217 -4.01 -24.93 14.08
N TYR A 218 -4.11 -26.27 14.19
CA TYR A 218 -3.63 -27.18 13.13
C TYR A 218 -4.47 -28.48 13.06
N GLN A 219 -5.79 -28.35 12.87
CA GLN A 219 -6.62 -29.38 12.24
C GLN A 219 -7.59 -28.64 11.31
N GLY A 220 -7.26 -28.50 10.03
CA GLY A 220 -8.15 -27.80 9.10
C GLY A 220 -7.65 -27.48 7.69
N PHE A 221 -6.41 -27.81 7.33
CA PHE A 221 -5.93 -27.67 5.94
C PHE A 221 -5.36 -28.98 5.37
N LEU A 222 -5.98 -30.10 5.70
CA LEU A 222 -5.98 -31.27 4.84
C LEU A 222 -7.41 -31.41 4.31
N MET A 223 -7.64 -30.90 3.11
CA MET A 223 -8.77 -31.33 2.29
C MET A 223 -8.28 -32.40 1.30
N PRO A 224 -9.17 -33.36 0.95
CA PRO A 224 -8.89 -34.49 0.06
C PRO A 224 -8.54 -34.10 -1.38
#